data_AF-A0A7C1P285-F1
#
_entry.id   AF-A0A7C1P285-F1
#
_cell.length_a   1.000
_cell.length_b   1.000
_cell.length_c   1.000
_cell.angle_alpha   90.00
_cell.angle_beta   90.00
_cell.angle_gamma   90.00
#
_symmetry.space_group_name_H-M   'P 1'
#
loop_
_entity.id
_entity.type
_entity.pdbx_description
1 polymer ?
#
loop_
_entity_poly.entity_id
_entity_poly.type
_entity_poly.pdbx_seq_one_letter_code
_entity_poly.pdbx_strand_id
1 'polypeptide(L)'
;IESSPEGAEVLLNGLKVGTTPFHSDRVKSGDYGFVVKKEVCASKEIKVKVEDEKTSRYKVDLTPEFIWFSIREANQIEAGIYVDGKYKGRLPFRERLSYSPFKVEVKPDDHRYRSYSESISPAERGGTIEREIALKGIFGNVAVDSKPFLEGDIYIDGKKRGTVPDQFDLLIGEHEIVVKGVLEGKRLMGTKRVTVKEGADIELTVSMAEERGRIRVSCSPYGARVFLDGTYKGTAPLTIGDIARGEHTIKVEKEGYKAEEKLVNVEGGREASLRIDLDREKLLIETVYVAPGSFSMGSTVGGSNEKPVHSVRITRGFYISRYELTL
;
A
#
# COMPACT_ATOMS: atom_id res chain seq x y z
N ILE A 1 18.28 -32.64 50.87
CA ILE A 1 16.92 -32.24 50.43
C ILE A 1 17.01 -31.85 48.97
N GLU A 2 16.26 -32.54 48.11
CA GLU A 2 16.13 -32.24 46.68
C GLU A 2 14.74 -31.65 46.44
N SER A 3 14.57 -30.78 45.44
CA SER A 3 13.25 -30.30 45.05
C SER A 3 13.03 -30.35 43.54
N SER A 4 11.78 -30.48 43.14
CA SER A 4 11.34 -30.31 41.76
C SER A 4 10.37 -29.12 41.70
N PRO A 5 10.70 -28.03 40.99
CA PRO A 5 11.97 -27.76 40.31
C PRO A 5 13.14 -27.47 41.29
N GLU A 6 14.38 -27.71 40.86
CA GLU A 6 15.62 -27.52 41.67
C GLU A 6 15.92 -26.04 41.95
N GLY A 7 16.86 -25.75 42.87
CA GLY A 7 17.27 -24.38 43.21
C GLY A 7 16.28 -23.64 44.12
N ALA A 8 15.42 -24.36 44.82
CA ALA A 8 14.52 -23.80 45.83
C ALA A 8 15.31 -23.44 47.09
N GLU A 9 14.98 -22.33 47.73
CA GLU A 9 15.53 -21.96 49.03
C GLU A 9 15.10 -22.96 50.10
N VAL A 10 16.05 -23.38 50.93
CA VAL A 10 15.82 -24.25 52.09
C VAL A 10 16.00 -23.41 53.33
N LEU A 11 14.95 -23.34 54.15
CA LEU A 11 14.88 -22.57 55.38
C LEU A 11 14.79 -23.54 56.57
N LEU A 12 15.58 -23.31 57.61
CA LEU A 12 15.49 -24.01 58.90
C LEU A 12 15.19 -22.97 59.97
N ASN A 13 14.09 -23.13 60.71
CA ASN A 13 13.62 -22.15 61.70
C ASN A 13 13.51 -20.71 61.15
N GLY A 14 13.11 -20.57 59.88
CA GLY A 14 12.97 -19.28 59.20
C GLY A 14 14.27 -18.68 58.65
N LEU A 15 15.44 -19.28 58.91
CA LEU A 15 16.73 -18.85 58.38
C LEU A 15 17.12 -19.64 57.14
N LYS A 16 17.59 -18.96 56.10
CA LYS A 16 18.07 -19.61 54.87
C LYS A 16 19.35 -20.38 55.17
N VAL A 17 19.29 -21.70 55.02
CA VAL A 17 20.43 -22.61 55.23
C VAL A 17 21.05 -23.06 53.91
N GLY A 18 20.35 -22.90 52.78
CA GLY A 18 20.90 -23.18 51.46
C GLY A 18 19.85 -23.18 50.36
N THR A 19 20.17 -23.86 49.26
CA THR A 19 19.29 -24.09 48.11
C THR A 19 19.30 -25.56 47.72
N THR A 20 18.21 -26.08 47.16
CA THR A 20 18.15 -27.46 46.67
C THR A 20 18.97 -27.64 45.38
N PRO A 21 19.68 -28.77 45.19
CA PRO A 21 19.91 -29.84 46.17
C PRO A 21 20.74 -29.37 47.37
N PHE A 22 20.18 -29.53 48.57
CA PHE A 22 20.80 -29.11 49.82
C PHE A 22 21.37 -30.32 50.55
N HIS A 23 22.64 -30.26 50.91
CA HIS A 23 23.36 -31.28 51.68
C HIS A 23 23.98 -30.66 52.93
N SER A 24 24.08 -31.44 54.01
CA SER A 24 24.73 -31.05 55.25
C SER A 24 25.43 -32.26 55.86
N ASP A 25 26.74 -32.16 56.06
CA ASP A 25 27.59 -33.30 56.45
C ASP A 25 27.46 -33.70 57.92
N ARG A 26 27.08 -32.76 58.81
CA ARG A 26 27.01 -32.99 60.27
C ARG A 26 25.79 -32.31 60.88
N VAL A 27 24.72 -33.06 61.05
CA VAL A 27 23.49 -32.62 61.74
C VAL A 27 23.28 -33.52 62.94
N LYS A 28 22.99 -32.95 64.12
CA LYS A 28 22.65 -33.75 65.31
C LYS A 28 21.41 -34.60 65.02
N SER A 29 21.36 -35.82 65.52
CA SER A 29 20.14 -36.61 65.48
C SER A 29 18.98 -35.87 66.18
N GLY A 30 17.79 -35.98 65.61
CA GLY A 30 16.62 -35.22 66.02
C GLY A 30 15.65 -34.93 64.87
N ASP A 31 14.54 -34.28 65.20
CA ASP A 31 13.51 -33.86 64.27
C ASP A 31 13.65 -32.38 63.92
N TYR A 32 13.61 -32.07 62.63
CA TYR A 32 13.79 -30.72 62.10
C TYR A 32 12.65 -30.37 61.15
N GLY A 33 12.12 -29.15 61.25
CA GLY A 33 11.19 -28.57 60.29
C GLY A 33 11.94 -27.73 59.26
N PHE A 34 11.91 -28.12 58.00
CA PHE A 34 12.45 -27.32 56.90
C PHE A 34 11.32 -26.75 56.05
N VAL A 35 11.44 -25.50 55.62
CA VAL A 35 10.57 -24.92 54.60
C VAL A 35 11.35 -24.83 53.30
N VAL A 36 10.82 -25.45 52.25
CA VAL A 36 11.36 -25.36 50.90
C VAL A 36 10.49 -24.39 50.11
N LYS A 37 11.10 -23.30 49.63
CA LYS A 37 10.40 -22.21 48.95
C LYS A 37 11.12 -21.89 47.64
N LYS A 38 10.37 -21.74 46.56
CA LYS A 38 10.91 -21.22 45.30
C LYS A 38 10.03 -20.10 44.80
N GLU A 39 10.65 -19.10 44.18
CA GLU A 39 9.93 -18.06 43.46
C GLU A 39 8.94 -18.71 42.46
N VAL A 40 7.71 -18.19 42.38
CA VAL A 40 6.58 -18.69 41.58
C VAL A 40 6.01 -20.08 41.94
N CYS A 41 6.40 -20.67 43.06
CA CYS A 41 5.82 -21.91 43.59
C CYS A 41 5.32 -21.76 45.03
N ALA A 42 4.32 -22.57 45.41
CA ALA A 42 3.86 -22.67 46.78
C ALA A 42 4.97 -23.25 47.66
N SER A 43 5.29 -22.57 48.77
CA SER A 43 6.25 -23.09 49.74
C SER A 43 5.72 -24.34 50.42
N LYS A 44 6.60 -25.31 50.68
CA LYS A 44 6.23 -26.59 51.30
C LYS A 44 7.07 -26.85 52.54
N GLU A 45 6.41 -27.12 53.65
CA GLU A 45 7.07 -27.52 54.89
C GLU A 45 7.27 -29.03 54.91
N ILE A 46 8.46 -29.47 55.30
CA ILE A 46 8.83 -30.87 55.45
C ILE A 46 9.39 -31.13 56.84
N LYS A 47 9.01 -32.26 57.42
CA LYS A 47 9.59 -32.77 58.68
C LYS A 47 10.69 -33.77 58.32
N VAL A 48 11.90 -33.48 58.76
CA VAL A 48 13.11 -34.24 58.50
C VAL A 48 13.58 -34.87 59.80
N LYS A 49 13.66 -36.20 59.82
CA LYS A 49 14.20 -36.96 60.95
C LYS A 49 15.62 -37.40 60.64
N VAL A 50 16.55 -37.03 61.50
CA VAL A 50 17.96 -37.40 61.42
C VAL A 50 18.25 -38.42 62.52
N GLU A 51 18.77 -39.58 62.12
CA GLU A 51 19.16 -40.67 63.04
C GLU A 51 20.68 -40.85 63.00
N ASP A 52 21.27 -41.31 64.09
CA ASP A 52 22.73 -41.49 64.17
C ASP A 52 23.23 -42.43 63.08
N GLU A 53 24.36 -42.05 62.47
CA GLU A 53 25.06 -42.80 61.41
C GLU A 53 24.23 -43.09 60.13
N LYS A 54 23.05 -42.45 59.97
CA LYS A 54 22.21 -42.60 58.77
C LYS A 54 22.13 -41.31 57.95
N THR A 55 22.17 -41.45 56.63
CA THR A 55 21.88 -40.37 55.68
C THR A 55 20.42 -40.42 55.25
N SER A 56 19.63 -39.41 55.61
CA SER A 56 18.25 -39.27 55.15
C SER A 56 18.17 -38.43 53.87
N ARG A 57 17.45 -38.92 52.84
CA ARG A 57 17.17 -38.17 51.60
C ARG A 57 15.69 -37.84 51.50
N TYR A 58 15.38 -36.60 51.15
CA TYR A 58 14.02 -36.09 50.99
C TYR A 58 13.89 -35.41 49.64
N LYS A 59 12.84 -35.77 48.89
CA LYS A 59 12.44 -35.12 47.64
C LYS A 59 11.19 -34.29 47.88
N VAL A 60 11.19 -33.06 47.38
CA VAL A 60 10.11 -32.09 47.58
C VAL A 60 9.61 -31.57 46.25
N ASP A 61 8.45 -32.02 45.82
CA ASP A 61 7.76 -31.44 44.66
C ASP A 61 7.02 -30.17 45.11
N LEU A 62 7.41 -29.04 44.52
CA LEU A 62 6.80 -27.74 44.73
C LEU A 62 5.73 -27.49 43.66
N THR A 63 4.57 -27.02 44.09
CA THR A 63 3.44 -26.77 43.18
C THR A 63 3.51 -25.34 42.63
N PRO A 64 3.43 -25.13 41.31
CA PRO A 64 3.38 -23.79 40.72
C PRO A 64 2.20 -22.94 41.25
N GLU A 65 2.38 -21.63 41.30
CA GLU A 65 1.29 -20.67 41.56
C GLU A 65 0.92 -19.85 40.31
N PHE A 66 1.23 -20.39 39.13
CA PHE A 66 0.96 -19.77 37.84
C PHE A 66 0.39 -20.78 36.84
N ILE A 67 -0.09 -20.27 35.71
CA ILE A 67 -0.41 -21.03 34.49
C ILE A 67 0.28 -20.38 33.30
N TRP A 68 0.46 -21.14 32.22
CA TRP A 68 0.83 -20.59 30.93
C TRP A 68 -0.42 -20.18 30.18
N PHE A 69 -0.52 -18.91 29.80
CA PHE A 69 -1.63 -18.41 29.00
C PHE A 69 -1.10 -18.03 27.62
N SER A 70 -1.81 -18.45 26.58
CA SER A 70 -1.55 -18.10 25.19
C SER A 70 -2.85 -17.71 24.50
N ILE A 71 -2.87 -16.57 23.82
CA ILE A 71 -4.02 -16.13 23.02
C ILE A 71 -3.57 -15.58 21.67
N ARG A 72 -4.29 -15.98 20.62
CA ARG A 72 -4.09 -15.51 19.23
C ARG A 72 -5.41 -15.10 18.59
N GLU A 73 -5.33 -14.23 17.58
CA GLU A 73 -6.47 -13.80 16.76
C GLU A 73 -6.39 -14.44 15.38
N ALA A 74 -7.48 -15.05 14.93
CA ALA A 74 -7.51 -15.88 13.71
C ALA A 74 -7.35 -15.07 12.42
N ASN A 75 -7.83 -13.83 12.39
CA ASN A 75 -7.79 -12.91 11.24
C ASN A 75 -6.63 -11.91 11.30
N GLN A 76 -5.69 -12.11 12.24
CA GLN A 76 -4.52 -11.26 12.46
C GLN A 76 -4.85 -9.79 12.76
N ILE A 77 -5.97 -9.53 13.44
CA ILE A 77 -6.34 -8.17 13.85
C ILE A 77 -5.42 -7.71 14.98
N GLU A 78 -4.79 -6.54 14.80
CA GLU A 78 -3.97 -5.93 15.84
C GLU A 78 -4.81 -5.47 17.03
N ALA A 79 -4.39 -5.88 18.23
CA ALA A 79 -5.10 -5.61 19.46
C ALA A 79 -4.18 -5.63 20.67
N GLY A 80 -4.51 -4.80 21.66
CA GLY A 80 -3.92 -4.83 22.99
C GLY A 80 -4.59 -5.87 23.89
N ILE A 81 -3.78 -6.57 24.68
CA ILE A 81 -4.20 -7.53 25.70
C ILE A 81 -4.16 -6.89 27.07
N TYR A 82 -5.25 -7.06 27.80
CA TYR A 82 -5.41 -6.61 29.17
C TYR A 82 -5.79 -7.80 30.04
N VAL A 83 -5.15 -7.92 31.21
CA VAL A 83 -5.49 -8.90 32.24
C VAL A 83 -5.87 -8.12 33.49
N ASP A 84 -7.09 -8.35 33.97
CA ASP A 84 -7.70 -7.61 35.09
C ASP A 84 -7.61 -6.08 34.91
N GLY A 85 -7.90 -5.62 33.69
CA GLY A 85 -7.86 -4.21 33.30
C GLY A 85 -6.47 -3.62 33.10
N LYS A 86 -5.38 -4.36 33.38
CA LYS A 86 -4.00 -3.89 33.16
C LYS A 86 -3.48 -4.36 31.82
N TYR A 87 -2.90 -3.43 31.05
CA TYR A 87 -2.23 -3.76 29.78
C TYR A 87 -1.06 -4.72 30.02
N LYS A 88 -0.99 -5.78 29.20
CA LYS A 88 0.06 -6.82 29.27
C LYS A 88 0.88 -6.94 28.01
N GLY A 89 0.35 -6.54 26.86
CA GLY A 89 1.06 -6.65 25.59
C GLY A 89 0.11 -6.64 24.39
N ARG A 90 0.58 -7.16 23.26
CA ARG A 90 -0.18 -7.27 22.01
C ARG A 90 -0.36 -8.73 21.60
N LEU A 91 -1.31 -8.98 20.70
CA LEU A 91 -1.46 -10.28 20.04
C LEU A 91 -0.32 -10.53 19.02
N PRO A 92 0.06 -11.81 18.78
CA PRO A 92 -0.24 -12.96 19.63
C PRO A 92 0.46 -12.82 21.00
N PHE A 93 -0.21 -13.25 22.06
CA PHE A 93 0.25 -13.02 23.43
C PHE A 93 0.49 -14.33 24.16
N ARG A 94 1.63 -14.45 24.84
CA ARG A 94 1.97 -15.60 25.68
C ARG A 94 2.70 -15.14 26.94
N GLU A 95 2.18 -15.48 28.12
CA GLU A 95 2.80 -15.12 29.39
C GLU A 95 2.44 -16.13 30.50
N ARG A 96 3.20 -16.10 31.61
CA ARG A 96 2.78 -16.75 32.86
C ARG A 96 1.82 -15.84 33.60
N LEU A 97 0.64 -16.34 33.94
CA LEU A 97 -0.36 -15.64 34.74
C LEU A 97 -0.57 -16.36 36.07
N SER A 98 -0.98 -15.64 37.12
CA SER A 98 -1.24 -16.23 38.43
C SER A 98 -2.33 -17.31 38.36
N TYR A 99 -2.21 -18.35 39.19
CA TYR A 99 -3.23 -19.37 39.39
C TYR A 99 -4.36 -18.83 40.28
N SER A 100 -5.05 -17.82 39.80
CA SER A 100 -6.27 -17.25 40.38
C SER A 100 -7.23 -16.92 39.25
N PRO A 101 -8.55 -16.80 39.49
CA PRO A 101 -9.44 -16.29 38.45
C PRO A 101 -8.99 -14.92 37.96
N PHE A 102 -9.00 -14.72 36.64
CA PHE A 102 -8.65 -13.45 36.01
C PHE A 102 -9.57 -13.17 34.83
N LYS A 103 -9.71 -11.90 34.48
CA LYS A 103 -10.45 -11.45 33.29
C LYS A 103 -9.47 -11.05 32.21
N VAL A 104 -9.58 -11.66 31.04
CA VAL A 104 -8.84 -11.25 29.83
C VAL A 104 -9.73 -10.37 28.99
N GLU A 105 -9.20 -9.23 28.57
CA GLU A 105 -9.83 -8.35 27.58
C GLU A 105 -8.87 -8.16 26.40
N VAL A 106 -9.41 -8.31 25.19
CA VAL A 106 -8.70 -8.02 23.94
C VAL A 106 -9.36 -6.82 23.30
N LYS A 107 -8.62 -5.73 23.17
CA LYS A 107 -9.12 -4.46 22.63
C LYS A 107 -8.46 -4.21 21.28
N PRO A 108 -9.19 -4.35 20.16
CA PRO A 108 -8.66 -4.07 18.83
C PRO A 108 -8.26 -2.60 18.71
N ASP A 109 -7.20 -2.33 17.94
CA ASP A 109 -6.82 -0.96 17.59
C ASP A 109 -7.82 -0.35 16.58
N ASP A 110 -8.38 -1.21 15.72
CA ASP A 110 -9.42 -0.83 14.78
C ASP A 110 -10.79 -0.83 15.47
N HIS A 111 -11.33 0.37 15.66
CA HIS A 111 -12.64 0.63 16.29
C HIS A 111 -13.83 0.01 15.56
N ARG A 112 -13.62 -0.51 14.34
CA ARG A 112 -14.63 -1.26 13.58
C ARG A 112 -14.84 -2.68 14.10
N TYR A 113 -14.07 -3.13 15.10
CA TYR A 113 -14.19 -4.45 15.71
C TYR A 113 -14.58 -4.37 17.18
N ARG A 114 -15.38 -5.34 17.63
CA ARG A 114 -15.79 -5.49 19.03
C ARG A 114 -14.62 -6.00 19.87
N SER A 115 -14.46 -5.43 21.06
CA SER A 115 -13.57 -6.00 22.07
C SER A 115 -14.06 -7.39 22.51
N TYR A 116 -13.12 -8.27 22.81
CA TYR A 116 -13.40 -9.59 23.39
C TYR A 116 -13.12 -9.55 24.90
N SER A 117 -13.92 -10.29 25.67
CA SER A 117 -13.75 -10.41 27.12
C SER A 117 -14.13 -11.80 27.58
N GLU A 118 -13.27 -12.43 28.38
CA GLU A 118 -13.50 -13.75 28.99
C GLU A 118 -13.02 -13.74 30.45
N SER A 119 -13.80 -14.31 31.36
CA SER A 119 -13.36 -14.61 32.72
C SER A 119 -12.86 -16.05 32.77
N ILE A 120 -11.61 -16.25 33.18
CA ILE A 120 -10.93 -17.54 33.17
C ILE A 120 -10.64 -17.94 34.61
N SER A 121 -11.09 -19.15 34.98
CA SER A 121 -10.75 -19.80 36.24
C SER A 121 -9.84 -21.00 35.94
N PRO A 122 -8.52 -20.91 36.20
CA PRO A 122 -7.59 -21.98 35.87
C PRO A 122 -7.92 -23.29 36.59
N ALA A 123 -7.98 -24.40 35.85
CA ALA A 123 -8.28 -25.72 36.42
C ALA A 123 -7.08 -26.35 37.14
N GLU A 124 -5.89 -26.23 36.58
CA GLU A 124 -4.68 -26.90 37.05
C GLU A 124 -3.50 -25.91 37.23
N ARG A 125 -2.75 -26.07 38.32
CA ARG A 125 -1.53 -25.31 38.61
C ARG A 125 -0.41 -25.71 37.65
N GLY A 126 0.24 -24.73 37.03
CA GLY A 126 1.27 -24.96 36.01
C GLY A 126 0.73 -25.39 34.65
N GLY A 127 -0.59 -25.57 34.52
CA GLY A 127 -1.25 -25.94 33.27
C GLY A 127 -1.13 -24.87 32.19
N THR A 128 -1.49 -25.25 30.97
CA THR A 128 -1.51 -24.34 29.81
C THR A 128 -2.94 -24.07 29.37
N ILE A 129 -3.29 -22.80 29.18
CA ILE A 129 -4.54 -22.35 28.60
C ILE A 129 -4.21 -21.69 27.26
N GLU A 130 -4.72 -22.28 26.18
CA GLU A 130 -4.62 -21.72 24.84
C GLU A 130 -5.98 -21.20 24.38
N ARG A 131 -5.96 -20.05 23.72
CA ARG A 131 -7.14 -19.39 23.16
C ARG A 131 -6.87 -18.97 21.73
N GLU A 132 -7.81 -19.29 20.86
CA GLU A 132 -7.90 -18.74 19.52
C GLU A 132 -9.24 -18.04 19.41
N ILE A 133 -9.21 -16.74 19.13
CA ILE A 133 -10.40 -15.91 19.04
C ILE A 133 -10.54 -15.32 17.64
N ALA A 134 -11.77 -15.00 17.25
CA ALA A 134 -12.06 -14.18 16.08
C ALA A 134 -12.80 -12.93 16.55
N LEU A 135 -12.17 -11.75 16.41
CA LEU A 135 -12.81 -10.50 16.79
C LEU A 135 -13.97 -10.19 15.84
N LYS A 136 -15.12 -9.84 16.41
CA LYS A 136 -16.35 -9.61 15.63
C LYS A 136 -16.32 -8.21 15.04
N GLY A 137 -16.34 -8.11 13.71
CA GLY A 137 -16.54 -6.83 13.03
C GLY A 137 -17.92 -6.25 13.31
N ILE A 138 -18.01 -4.93 13.26
CA ILE A 138 -19.25 -4.17 13.35
C ILE A 138 -19.61 -3.77 11.93
N PHE A 139 -20.83 -4.10 11.50
CA PHE A 139 -21.27 -3.94 10.13
C PHE A 139 -22.52 -3.06 10.03
N GLY A 140 -22.70 -2.48 8.85
CA GLY A 140 -23.95 -1.95 8.37
C GLY A 140 -24.19 -2.44 6.94
N ASN A 141 -25.45 -2.47 6.56
CA ASN A 141 -25.89 -2.91 5.26
C ASN A 141 -25.95 -1.72 4.28
N VAL A 142 -25.44 -1.93 3.07
CA VAL A 142 -25.46 -0.93 1.99
C VAL A 142 -25.99 -1.55 0.71
N ALA A 143 -27.16 -1.10 0.27
CA ALA A 143 -27.74 -1.41 -1.04
C ALA A 143 -27.23 -0.39 -2.07
N VAL A 144 -26.67 -0.87 -3.18
CA VAL A 144 -26.06 -0.05 -4.22
C VAL A 144 -26.84 -0.18 -5.52
N ASP A 145 -27.28 0.96 -6.03
CA ASP A 145 -27.94 1.10 -7.34
C ASP A 145 -27.23 2.16 -8.21
N SER A 146 -27.61 2.28 -9.49
CA SER A 146 -27.04 3.23 -10.45
C SER A 146 -28.09 4.10 -11.14
N LYS A 147 -27.69 5.33 -11.49
CA LYS A 147 -28.51 6.25 -12.28
C LYS A 147 -27.68 6.92 -13.39
N PRO A 148 -28.04 6.75 -14.69
CA PRO A 148 -29.05 5.81 -15.20
C PRO A 148 -28.73 4.36 -14.80
N PHE A 149 -29.76 3.52 -14.72
CA PHE A 149 -29.58 2.10 -14.45
C PHE A 149 -28.76 1.45 -15.55
N LEU A 150 -27.76 0.68 -15.16
CA LEU A 150 -27.00 -0.19 -16.05
C LEU A 150 -26.50 -1.43 -15.30
N GLU A 151 -26.31 -2.52 -16.03
CA GLU A 151 -25.58 -3.67 -15.52
C GLU A 151 -24.08 -3.32 -15.52
N GLY A 152 -23.48 -3.36 -14.34
CA GLY A 152 -22.09 -2.96 -14.15
C GLY A 152 -21.49 -3.55 -12.89
N ASP A 153 -20.17 -3.56 -12.84
CA ASP A 153 -19.39 -4.07 -11.73
C ASP A 153 -19.35 -3.04 -10.58
N ILE A 154 -19.58 -3.52 -9.37
CA ILE A 154 -19.42 -2.75 -8.13
C ILE A 154 -18.07 -3.06 -7.52
N TYR A 155 -17.31 -2.01 -7.24
CA TYR A 155 -16.05 -2.04 -6.52
C TYR A 155 -16.23 -1.31 -5.19
N ILE A 156 -15.80 -1.93 -4.10
CA ILE A 156 -15.82 -1.34 -2.76
C ILE A 156 -14.39 -1.33 -2.25
N ASP A 157 -13.89 -0.15 -1.92
CA ASP A 157 -12.48 0.09 -1.53
C ASP A 157 -11.49 -0.49 -2.55
N GLY A 158 -11.80 -0.30 -3.84
CA GLY A 158 -10.98 -0.76 -4.96
C GLY A 158 -11.10 -2.25 -5.32
N LYS A 159 -11.82 -3.06 -4.52
CA LYS A 159 -12.03 -4.49 -4.80
C LYS A 159 -13.40 -4.74 -5.42
N LYS A 160 -13.48 -5.49 -6.53
CA LYS A 160 -14.77 -5.94 -7.10
C LYS A 160 -15.51 -6.81 -6.09
N ARG A 161 -16.76 -6.48 -5.80
CA ARG A 161 -17.62 -7.17 -4.81
C ARG A 161 -18.88 -7.79 -5.42
N GLY A 162 -19.44 -7.18 -6.46
CA GLY A 162 -20.70 -7.64 -7.06
C GLY A 162 -21.05 -6.84 -8.31
N THR A 163 -22.34 -6.82 -8.67
CA THR A 163 -22.85 -6.15 -9.87
C THR A 163 -24.17 -5.42 -9.57
N VAL A 164 -24.39 -4.23 -10.14
CA VAL A 164 -25.58 -3.42 -9.84
C VAL A 164 -26.88 -4.08 -10.34
N PRO A 165 -27.97 -4.09 -9.54
CA PRO A 165 -28.05 -3.68 -8.14
C PRO A 165 -27.62 -4.82 -7.19
N ASP A 166 -26.98 -4.46 -6.07
CA ASP A 166 -26.53 -5.45 -5.07
C ASP A 166 -26.50 -4.87 -3.66
N GLN A 167 -26.38 -5.72 -2.66
CA GLN A 167 -26.40 -5.37 -1.24
C GLN A 167 -25.22 -5.99 -0.50
N PHE A 168 -24.54 -5.20 0.33
CA PHE A 168 -23.32 -5.63 1.02
C PHE A 168 -23.34 -5.28 2.50
N ASP A 169 -22.86 -6.19 3.34
CA ASP A 169 -22.50 -5.89 4.72
C ASP A 169 -21.09 -5.31 4.75
N LEU A 170 -21.00 -4.01 5.01
CA LEU A 170 -19.75 -3.26 5.08
C LEU A 170 -19.40 -2.97 6.53
N LEU A 171 -18.10 -2.96 6.84
CA LEU A 171 -17.65 -2.53 8.17
C LEU A 171 -18.11 -1.09 8.41
N ILE A 172 -18.27 -0.70 9.68
CA ILE A 172 -18.56 0.70 9.99
C ILE A 172 -17.39 1.61 9.54
N GLY A 173 -17.67 2.88 9.27
CA GLY A 173 -16.68 3.85 8.81
C GLY A 173 -16.86 4.24 7.34
N GLU A 174 -15.83 4.83 6.76
CA GLU A 174 -15.86 5.35 5.39
C GLU A 174 -15.56 4.25 4.37
N HIS A 175 -16.40 4.16 3.35
CA HIS A 175 -16.21 3.27 2.21
C HIS A 175 -16.34 4.03 0.89
N GLU A 176 -15.46 3.73 -0.06
CA GLU A 176 -15.57 4.22 -1.43
C GLU A 176 -16.23 3.15 -2.31
N ILE A 177 -17.34 3.53 -2.94
CA ILE A 177 -18.08 2.68 -3.87
C ILE A 177 -17.88 3.24 -5.27
N VAL A 178 -17.37 2.40 -6.15
CA VAL A 178 -17.16 2.71 -7.56
C VAL A 178 -17.97 1.73 -8.40
N VAL A 179 -18.83 2.25 -9.27
CA VAL A 179 -19.57 1.46 -10.24
C VAL A 179 -18.96 1.70 -11.61
N LYS A 180 -18.75 0.63 -12.38
CA LYS A 180 -18.27 0.69 -13.77
C LYS A 180 -19.12 -0.21 -14.64
N GLY A 181 -19.57 0.28 -15.79
CA GLY A 181 -20.32 -0.56 -16.73
C GLY A 181 -20.46 0.07 -18.10
N VAL A 182 -21.29 -0.54 -18.93
CA VAL A 182 -21.53 -0.10 -20.30
C VAL A 182 -23.01 0.09 -20.54
N LEU A 183 -23.39 1.27 -21.03
CA LEU A 183 -24.76 1.58 -21.44
C LEU A 183 -24.73 2.12 -22.87
N GLU A 184 -25.51 1.55 -23.78
CA GLU A 184 -25.56 1.97 -25.21
C GLU A 184 -24.17 2.04 -25.89
N GLY A 185 -23.30 1.06 -25.61
CA GLY A 185 -21.92 1.03 -26.14
C GLY A 185 -20.99 2.10 -25.55
N LYS A 186 -21.42 2.85 -24.54
CA LYS A 186 -20.63 3.84 -23.82
C LYS A 186 -20.12 3.27 -22.50
N ARG A 187 -18.84 3.45 -22.20
CA ARG A 187 -18.28 3.11 -20.88
C ARG A 187 -18.65 4.21 -19.89
N LEU A 188 -19.30 3.85 -18.79
CA LEU A 188 -19.67 4.77 -17.72
C LEU A 188 -18.99 4.36 -16.41
N MET A 189 -18.62 5.36 -15.61
CA MET A 189 -18.21 5.17 -14.23
C MET A 189 -18.90 6.16 -13.31
N GLY A 190 -19.11 5.75 -12.06
CA GLY A 190 -19.58 6.61 -10.99
C GLY A 190 -18.87 6.26 -9.69
N THR A 191 -18.59 7.27 -8.87
CA THR A 191 -17.94 7.11 -7.57
C THR A 191 -18.78 7.81 -6.51
N LYS A 192 -18.98 7.14 -5.37
CA LYS A 192 -19.68 7.70 -4.22
C LYS A 192 -19.03 7.19 -2.93
N ARG A 193 -18.87 8.09 -1.95
CA ARG A 193 -18.41 7.72 -0.61
C ARG A 193 -19.61 7.60 0.33
N VAL A 194 -19.53 6.66 1.26
CA VAL A 194 -20.56 6.42 2.27
C VAL A 194 -19.93 6.18 3.63
N THR A 195 -20.50 6.80 4.66
CA THR A 195 -20.17 6.52 6.06
C THR A 195 -21.16 5.50 6.61
N VAL A 196 -20.69 4.29 6.89
CA VAL A 196 -21.50 3.20 7.42
C VAL A 196 -21.50 3.25 8.95
N LYS A 197 -22.69 3.12 9.55
CA LYS A 197 -22.87 3.04 11.01
C LYS A 197 -23.34 1.64 11.41
N GLU A 198 -23.18 1.30 12.68
CA GLU A 198 -23.60 -0.01 13.18
C GLU A 198 -25.08 -0.26 12.92
N GLY A 199 -25.38 -1.37 12.25
CA GLY A 199 -26.75 -1.80 11.94
C GLY A 199 -27.50 -0.85 11.00
N ALA A 200 -26.81 0.09 10.35
CA ALA A 200 -27.43 0.96 9.36
C ALA A 200 -27.88 0.16 8.15
N ASP A 201 -28.98 0.59 7.53
CA ASP A 201 -29.45 0.10 6.24
C ASP A 201 -29.48 1.30 5.29
N ILE A 202 -28.53 1.34 4.35
CA ILE A 202 -28.26 2.51 3.51
C ILE A 202 -28.56 2.17 2.06
N GLU A 203 -29.52 2.88 1.48
CA GLU A 203 -29.75 2.86 0.03
C GLU A 203 -28.89 3.91 -0.67
N LEU A 204 -28.07 3.47 -1.62
CA LEU A 204 -27.08 4.28 -2.29
C LEU A 204 -27.24 4.21 -3.82
N THR A 205 -27.82 5.26 -4.40
CA THR A 205 -27.77 5.43 -5.86
C THR A 205 -26.50 6.17 -6.29
N VAL A 206 -25.72 5.55 -7.17
CA VAL A 206 -24.50 6.10 -7.79
C VAL A 206 -24.85 6.76 -9.12
N SER A 207 -24.49 8.04 -9.26
CA SER A 207 -24.67 8.75 -10.54
C SER A 207 -23.57 8.38 -11.52
N MET A 208 -23.96 7.88 -12.68
CA MET A 208 -23.06 7.37 -13.71
C MET A 208 -22.77 8.47 -14.75
N ALA A 209 -21.50 8.62 -15.12
CA ALA A 209 -21.04 9.52 -16.18
C ALA A 209 -20.12 8.79 -17.16
N GLU A 210 -20.06 9.25 -18.41
CA GLU A 210 -19.17 8.65 -19.42
C GLU A 210 -17.71 8.72 -18.95
N GLU A 211 -16.98 7.59 -19.03
CA GLU A 211 -15.55 7.55 -18.77
C GLU A 211 -14.83 8.43 -19.81
N ARG A 212 -13.85 9.22 -19.34
CA ARG A 212 -13.03 10.07 -20.21
C ARG A 212 -11.64 9.46 -20.38
N GLY A 213 -11.11 9.55 -21.60
CA GLY A 213 -9.83 8.96 -21.99
C GLY A 213 -8.67 9.94 -21.88
N ARG A 214 -7.50 9.47 -22.33
CA ARG A 214 -6.27 10.27 -22.42
C ARG A 214 -5.57 10.00 -23.75
N ILE A 215 -4.83 10.98 -24.26
CA ILE A 215 -3.96 10.80 -25.43
C ILE A 215 -2.52 11.14 -25.04
N ARG A 216 -1.59 10.22 -25.28
CA ARG A 216 -0.15 10.46 -25.21
C ARG A 216 0.36 10.75 -26.61
N VAL A 217 0.86 11.96 -26.83
CA VAL A 217 1.44 12.40 -28.10
C VAL A 217 2.96 12.45 -27.95
N SER A 218 3.66 11.73 -28.82
CA SER A 218 5.11 11.80 -28.97
C SER A 218 5.46 12.25 -30.39
N CYS A 219 6.53 13.03 -30.53
CA CYS A 219 6.90 13.60 -31.82
C CYS A 219 8.41 13.58 -32.06
N SER A 220 8.79 13.34 -33.32
CA SER A 220 10.14 13.58 -33.83
C SER A 220 10.07 14.63 -34.95
N PRO A 221 10.79 15.76 -34.85
CA PRO A 221 11.66 16.15 -33.74
C PRO A 221 10.88 16.57 -32.49
N TYR A 222 11.52 16.43 -31.31
CA TYR A 222 10.94 16.87 -30.04
C TYR A 222 10.63 18.37 -29.98
N GLY A 223 9.73 18.76 -29.08
CA GLY A 223 9.36 20.16 -28.86
C GLY A 223 8.39 20.74 -29.89
N ALA A 224 7.76 19.89 -30.71
CA ALA A 224 6.67 20.32 -31.59
C ALA A 224 5.42 20.69 -30.77
N ARG A 225 4.69 21.73 -31.18
CA ARG A 225 3.44 22.18 -30.55
C ARG A 225 2.32 21.20 -30.89
N VAL A 226 1.51 20.86 -29.90
CA VAL A 226 0.40 19.90 -29.99
C VAL A 226 -0.92 20.64 -29.77
N PHE A 227 -1.87 20.38 -30.65
CA PHE A 227 -3.23 20.89 -30.58
C PHE A 227 -4.21 19.70 -30.60
N LEU A 228 -5.26 19.81 -29.80
CA LEU A 228 -6.39 18.88 -29.77
C LEU A 228 -7.63 19.64 -30.23
N ASP A 229 -8.25 19.20 -31.32
CA ASP A 229 -9.44 19.81 -31.94
C ASP A 229 -9.25 21.32 -32.15
N GLY A 230 -8.08 21.70 -32.67
CA GLY A 230 -7.69 23.11 -32.92
C GLY A 230 -7.25 23.90 -31.68
N THR A 231 -7.38 23.36 -30.47
CA THR A 231 -6.96 24.04 -29.23
C THR A 231 -5.54 23.65 -28.83
N TYR A 232 -4.65 24.62 -28.60
CA TYR A 232 -3.29 24.38 -28.15
C TYR A 232 -3.27 23.71 -26.76
N LYS A 233 -2.48 22.63 -26.61
CA LYS A 233 -2.37 21.86 -25.35
C LYS A 233 -0.97 21.85 -24.76
N GLY A 234 0.08 22.15 -25.55
CA GLY A 234 1.47 22.15 -25.09
C GLY A 234 2.44 21.67 -26.16
N THR A 235 3.61 21.18 -25.75
CA THR A 235 4.65 20.66 -26.65
C THR A 235 4.92 19.17 -26.43
N ALA A 236 5.12 18.41 -27.50
CA ALA A 236 5.41 16.97 -27.43
C ALA A 236 6.84 16.68 -26.91
N PRO A 237 7.02 15.65 -26.05
CA PRO A 237 6.02 14.65 -25.65
C PRO A 237 5.04 15.19 -24.59
N LEU A 238 3.75 14.92 -24.78
CA LEU A 238 2.65 15.44 -23.95
C LEU A 238 1.58 14.36 -23.73
N THR A 239 1.07 14.24 -22.50
CA THR A 239 -0.15 13.47 -22.21
C THR A 239 -1.30 14.42 -21.91
N ILE A 240 -2.37 14.32 -22.69
CA ILE A 240 -3.59 15.12 -22.55
C ILE A 240 -4.66 14.23 -21.90
N GLY A 241 -5.20 14.63 -20.75
CA GLY A 241 -6.25 13.88 -20.04
C GLY A 241 -7.63 14.48 -20.21
N ASP A 242 -8.63 13.82 -19.61
CA ASP A 242 -10.03 14.27 -19.56
C ASP A 242 -10.65 14.49 -20.96
N ILE A 243 -10.41 13.55 -21.87
CA ILE A 243 -10.88 13.66 -23.25
C ILE A 243 -12.18 12.85 -23.39
N ALA A 244 -13.20 13.44 -24.01
CA ALA A 244 -14.43 12.73 -24.31
C ALA A 244 -14.14 11.51 -25.19
N ARG A 245 -15.05 10.53 -25.20
CA ARG A 245 -14.92 9.42 -26.14
C ARG A 245 -15.26 9.89 -27.55
N GLY A 246 -14.66 9.25 -28.54
CA GLY A 246 -14.91 9.51 -29.95
C GLY A 246 -13.66 9.93 -30.70
N GLU A 247 -13.86 10.34 -31.95
CA GLU A 247 -12.78 10.78 -32.83
C GLU A 247 -12.35 12.21 -32.51
N HIS A 248 -11.04 12.39 -32.32
CA HIS A 248 -10.42 13.68 -32.05
C HIS A 248 -9.30 13.95 -33.06
N THR A 249 -9.10 15.22 -33.42
CA THR A 249 -8.02 15.64 -34.31
C THR A 249 -6.82 16.12 -33.51
N ILE A 250 -5.68 15.44 -33.66
CA ILE A 250 -4.40 15.91 -33.15
C ILE A 250 -3.63 16.57 -34.27
N LYS A 251 -3.33 17.87 -34.10
CA LYS A 251 -2.41 18.59 -34.96
C LYS A 251 -1.08 18.79 -34.25
N VAL A 252 0.01 18.51 -34.95
CA VAL A 252 1.37 18.77 -34.49
C VAL A 252 2.08 19.68 -35.48
N GLU A 253 2.64 20.78 -34.97
CA GLU A 253 3.36 21.76 -35.78
C GLU A 253 4.71 22.11 -35.14
N LYS A 254 5.69 22.38 -35.98
CA LYS A 254 6.99 22.91 -35.56
C LYS A 254 7.57 23.78 -36.66
N GLU A 255 8.23 24.87 -36.29
CA GLU A 255 8.89 25.76 -37.23
C GLU A 255 9.92 25.01 -38.10
N GLY A 256 9.86 25.22 -39.42
CA GLY A 256 10.70 24.52 -40.40
C GLY A 256 10.23 23.10 -40.76
N TYR A 257 9.08 22.67 -40.23
CA TYR A 257 8.48 21.36 -40.50
C TYR A 257 7.05 21.51 -41.01
N LYS A 258 6.66 20.64 -41.92
CA LYS A 258 5.27 20.56 -42.39
C LYS A 258 4.40 20.08 -41.24
N ALA A 259 3.34 20.82 -40.93
CA ALA A 259 2.38 20.41 -39.90
C ALA A 259 1.67 19.10 -40.31
N GLU A 260 1.46 18.23 -39.34
CA GLU A 260 0.73 16.97 -39.51
C GLU A 260 -0.53 16.96 -38.66
N GLU A 261 -1.60 16.38 -39.23
CA GLU A 261 -2.87 16.16 -38.55
C GLU A 261 -3.22 14.67 -38.59
N LYS A 262 -3.60 14.12 -37.45
CA LYS A 262 -4.04 12.72 -37.33
C LYS A 262 -5.32 12.63 -36.52
N LEU A 263 -6.25 11.81 -37.00
CA LEU A 263 -7.43 11.41 -36.26
C LEU A 263 -7.05 10.30 -35.27
N VAL A 264 -7.56 10.41 -34.05
CA VAL A 264 -7.40 9.40 -33.01
C VAL A 264 -8.75 9.14 -32.36
N ASN A 265 -9.15 7.87 -32.33
CA ASN A 265 -10.34 7.45 -31.61
C ASN A 265 -10.00 7.23 -30.14
N VAL A 266 -10.62 8.00 -29.26
CA VAL A 266 -10.44 7.93 -27.81
C VAL A 266 -11.53 7.07 -27.20
N GLU A 267 -11.13 6.07 -26.43
CA GLU A 267 -12.03 5.30 -25.59
C GLU A 267 -11.96 5.77 -24.13
N GLY A 268 -13.12 5.81 -23.47
CA GLY A 268 -13.21 6.15 -22.05
C GLY A 268 -12.36 5.25 -21.18
N GLY A 269 -11.62 5.84 -20.23
CA GLY A 269 -10.78 5.11 -19.28
C GLY A 269 -9.50 4.52 -19.87
N ARG A 270 -9.20 4.74 -21.16
CA ARG A 270 -7.99 4.26 -21.83
C ARG A 270 -7.05 5.41 -22.22
N GLU A 271 -5.77 5.09 -22.37
CA GLU A 271 -4.76 5.96 -22.96
C GLU A 271 -4.50 5.55 -24.41
N ALA A 272 -4.75 6.45 -25.37
CA ALA A 272 -4.34 6.29 -26.75
C ALA A 272 -2.92 6.84 -26.94
N SER A 273 -2.02 6.06 -27.53
CA SER A 273 -0.65 6.49 -27.81
C SER A 273 -0.47 6.83 -29.28
N LEU A 274 0.00 8.05 -29.56
CA LEU A 274 0.22 8.56 -30.90
C LEU A 274 1.67 8.99 -31.08
N ARG A 275 2.29 8.50 -32.16
CA ARG A 275 3.61 8.93 -32.61
C ARG A 275 3.50 9.64 -33.95
N ILE A 276 4.08 10.83 -34.04
CA ILE A 276 4.10 11.68 -35.24
C ILE A 276 5.54 12.05 -35.56
N ASP A 277 6.02 11.63 -36.72
CA ASP A 277 7.32 12.04 -37.23
C ASP A 277 7.05 13.12 -38.30
N LEU A 278 7.55 14.35 -38.07
CA LEU A 278 7.32 15.49 -38.95
C LEU A 278 8.37 15.54 -40.06
N ASP A 279 7.92 15.78 -41.29
CA ASP A 279 8.79 16.06 -42.42
C ASP A 279 9.20 17.53 -42.44
N ARG A 280 10.47 17.80 -42.76
CA ARG A 280 10.92 19.17 -43.00
C ARG A 280 10.16 19.78 -44.16
N GLU A 281 9.77 21.05 -44.01
CA GLU A 281 9.15 21.78 -45.09
C GLU A 281 10.19 21.97 -46.21
N LYS A 282 9.88 21.49 -47.42
CA LYS A 282 10.78 21.67 -48.57
C LYS A 282 10.74 23.14 -48.96
N LEU A 283 11.82 23.86 -48.69
CA LEU A 283 12.11 25.13 -49.34
C LEU A 283 12.25 24.87 -50.84
N LEU A 284 11.22 25.23 -51.60
CA LEU A 284 11.31 25.28 -53.06
C LEU A 284 12.13 26.53 -53.41
N ILE A 285 13.44 26.35 -53.59
CA ILE A 285 14.30 27.41 -54.12
C ILE A 285 13.96 27.54 -55.60
N GLU A 286 13.33 28.66 -55.96
CA GLU A 286 13.17 29.03 -57.36
C GLU A 286 14.55 29.36 -57.94
N THR A 287 14.97 28.62 -58.98
CA THR A 287 16.29 28.79 -59.59
C THR A 287 16.16 29.34 -61.00
N VAL A 288 17.15 30.13 -61.40
CA VAL A 288 17.28 30.68 -62.75
C VAL A 288 18.52 30.07 -63.40
N TYR A 289 18.38 29.59 -64.64
CA TYR A 289 19.52 29.12 -65.42
C TYR A 289 20.28 30.32 -65.99
N VAL A 290 21.58 30.39 -65.70
CA VAL A 290 22.51 31.35 -66.29
C VAL A 290 23.29 30.64 -67.39
N ALA A 291 23.06 31.01 -68.64
CA ALA A 291 23.76 30.44 -69.78
C ALA A 291 25.26 30.81 -69.80
N PRO A 292 26.13 29.98 -70.39
CA PRO A 292 27.53 30.36 -70.57
C PRO A 292 27.64 31.63 -71.43
N GLY A 293 28.53 32.53 -71.03
CA GLY A 293 28.62 33.86 -71.60
C GLY A 293 29.70 34.71 -70.92
N SER A 294 29.84 35.95 -71.36
CA SER A 294 30.71 36.94 -70.69
C SER A 294 29.85 37.99 -70.01
N PHE A 295 30.14 38.25 -68.74
CA PHE A 295 29.37 39.13 -67.88
C PHE A 295 30.29 40.19 -67.28
N SER A 296 29.77 41.39 -67.05
CA SER A 296 30.52 42.44 -66.35
C SER A 296 30.30 42.29 -64.84
N MET A 297 31.38 42.21 -64.07
CA MET A 297 31.35 42.06 -62.62
C MET A 297 32.16 43.18 -61.95
N GLY A 298 31.72 43.64 -60.78
CA GLY A 298 32.24 44.82 -60.10
C GLY A 298 31.34 46.05 -60.28
N SER A 299 31.73 47.17 -59.69
CA SER A 299 30.94 48.41 -59.72
C SER A 299 31.81 49.62 -60.08
N THR A 300 31.29 50.55 -60.88
CA THR A 300 31.94 51.83 -61.16
C THR A 300 31.76 52.85 -60.04
N VAL A 301 30.80 52.63 -59.14
CA VAL A 301 30.43 53.54 -58.05
C VAL A 301 30.59 52.94 -56.64
N GLY A 302 30.88 51.63 -56.54
CA GLY A 302 31.06 50.91 -55.27
C GLY A 302 32.39 51.19 -54.54
N GLY A 303 32.59 50.48 -53.43
CA GLY A 303 33.82 50.56 -52.62
C GLY A 303 35.08 50.16 -53.39
N SER A 304 36.27 50.45 -52.85
CA SER A 304 37.55 50.09 -53.49
C SER A 304 37.67 48.60 -53.82
N ASN A 305 37.01 47.75 -53.04
CA ASN A 305 37.06 46.29 -53.17
C ASN A 305 36.12 45.73 -54.25
N GLU A 306 35.27 46.57 -54.84
CA GLU A 306 34.34 46.21 -55.93
C GLU A 306 34.75 46.82 -57.28
N LYS A 307 35.80 47.67 -57.27
CA LYS A 307 36.37 48.31 -58.45
C LYS A 307 37.64 47.57 -58.91
N PRO A 308 37.97 47.60 -60.20
CA PRO A 308 37.16 48.10 -61.32
C PRO A 308 36.15 47.05 -61.81
N VAL A 309 35.18 47.51 -62.61
CA VAL A 309 34.36 46.59 -63.41
C VAL A 309 35.28 45.83 -64.37
N HIS A 310 35.16 44.51 -64.39
CA HIS A 310 35.93 43.63 -65.25
C HIS A 310 35.03 42.54 -65.86
N SER A 311 35.44 41.99 -67.00
CA SER A 311 34.68 40.95 -67.69
C SER A 311 35.02 39.57 -67.14
N VAL A 312 34.00 38.81 -66.75
CA VAL A 312 34.10 37.42 -66.29
C VAL A 312 33.42 36.52 -67.31
N ARG A 313 34.11 35.46 -67.77
CA ARG A 313 33.56 34.49 -68.72
C ARG A 313 33.19 33.20 -68.01
N ILE A 314 31.92 32.83 -68.10
CA ILE A 314 31.38 31.55 -67.64
C ILE A 314 31.36 30.60 -68.83
N THR A 315 32.09 29.49 -68.76
CA THR A 315 32.23 28.52 -69.85
C THR A 315 31.18 27.40 -69.83
N ARG A 316 30.48 27.22 -68.71
CA ARG A 316 29.39 26.24 -68.54
C ARG A 316 28.25 26.91 -67.78
N GLY A 317 27.03 26.83 -68.31
CA GLY A 317 25.88 27.40 -67.62
C GLY A 317 25.56 26.66 -66.33
N PHE A 318 25.01 27.37 -65.36
CA PHE A 318 24.65 26.85 -64.04
C PHE A 318 23.32 27.46 -63.57
N TYR A 319 22.68 26.83 -62.60
CA TYR A 319 21.50 27.38 -61.94
C TYR A 319 21.93 28.16 -60.71
N ILE A 320 21.36 29.35 -60.51
CA ILE A 320 21.53 30.15 -59.29
C ILE A 320 20.15 30.45 -58.69
N SER A 321 20.07 30.64 -57.38
CA SER A 321 18.84 31.08 -56.72
C SER A 321 18.34 32.38 -57.36
N ARG A 322 17.03 32.48 -57.64
CA ARG A 322 16.41 33.68 -58.21
C ARG A 322 16.57 34.90 -57.29
N TYR A 323 16.59 34.67 -55.98
CA TYR A 323 16.74 35.70 -54.96
C TYR A 323 17.99 35.42 -54.12
N GLU A 324 18.60 36.50 -53.62
CA GLU A 324 19.68 36.40 -52.65
C GLU A 324 19.20 35.65 -51.40
N LEU A 325 19.98 34.68 -50.95
CA LEU A 325 19.73 33.95 -49.72
C LEU A 325 20.58 34.57 -48.62
N THR A 326 19.98 35.41 -47.80
CA THR A 326 20.62 35.89 -46.56
C THR A 326 20.33 34.87 -45.47
N LEU A 327 21.37 34.29 -44.87
CA LEU A 327 21.27 33.33 -43.76
C LEU A 327 21.12 34.04 -42.41
#